data_AF-A0A7Y6Y8H1-F1
#
_entry.id   AF-A0A7Y6Y8H1-F1
#
_cell.length_a   1.000
_cell.length_b   1.000
_cell.length_c   1.000
_cell.angle_alpha   90.00
_cell.angle_beta   90.00
_cell.angle_gamma   90.00
#
_symmetry.space_group_name_H-M   'P 1'
#
loop_
_entity.id
_entity.type
_entity.pdbx_description
1 polymer ?
#
loop_
_entity_poly.entity_id
_entity_poly.type
_entity_poly.pdbx_seq_one_letter_code
_entity_poly.pdbx_strand_id
1 'polypeptide(L)'
;MSDVFAAYRENLEKLELEALDEPDRLFAISYLRSHLDLIADEAQETLPLSLKRAVESTFDADNMSKADRAEVLSLIDKLHQLI
;
A
#
# COMPACT_ATOMS: atom_id res chain seq x y z
N MET A 1 3.95 -4.70 -17.10
CA MET A 1 3.78 -4.17 -15.73
C MET A 1 4.61 -2.89 -15.67
N SER A 2 4.05 -1.74 -15.30
CA SER A 2 4.78 -0.46 -15.27
C SER A 2 6.00 -0.54 -14.33
N ASP A 3 7.14 0.08 -14.69
CA ASP A 3 8.35 0.14 -13.84
C ASP A 3 8.03 0.66 -12.42
N VAL A 4 7.00 1.50 -12.30
CA VAL A 4 6.50 2.01 -11.04
C VAL A 4 5.85 0.89 -10.19
N PHE A 5 5.04 0.00 -10.77
CA PHE A 5 4.45 -1.14 -10.02
C PHE A 5 5.54 -2.02 -9.41
N ALA A 6 6.59 -2.31 -10.19
CA ALA A 6 7.70 -3.13 -9.73
C ALA A 6 8.44 -2.44 -8.56
N ALA A 7 8.67 -1.13 -8.65
CA ALA A 7 9.30 -0.35 -7.58
C ALA A 7 8.46 -0.33 -6.28
N TYR A 8 7.12 -0.21 -6.36
CA TYR A 8 6.26 -0.30 -5.17
C TYR A 8 6.36 -1.68 -4.51
N ARG A 9 6.30 -2.77 -5.29
CA ARG A 9 6.42 -4.13 -4.76
C ARG A 9 7.76 -4.35 -4.06
N GLU A 10 8.87 -3.99 -4.69
CA GLU A 10 10.20 -4.17 -4.13
C GLU A 10 10.38 -3.37 -2.83
N ASN A 11 9.88 -2.14 -2.79
CA ASN A 11 9.93 -1.33 -1.57
C ASN A 11 9.05 -1.91 -0.45
N LEU A 12 7.84 -2.41 -0.77
CA LEU A 12 6.99 -3.08 0.22
C LEU A 12 7.64 -4.35 0.78
N GLU A 13 8.29 -5.16 -0.05
CA GLU A 13 9.03 -6.36 0.40
C GLU A 13 10.18 -5.99 1.36
N LYS A 14 10.93 -4.92 1.07
CA LYS A 14 11.98 -4.44 1.99
C LYS A 14 11.39 -3.98 3.32
N LEU A 15 10.30 -3.21 3.28
CA LEU A 15 9.63 -2.71 4.48
C LEU A 15 9.02 -3.85 5.31
N GLU A 16 8.55 -4.93 4.68
CA GLU A 16 8.03 -6.12 5.36
C GLU A 16 9.13 -6.80 6.18
N LEU A 17 10.32 -6.96 5.61
CA LEU A 17 11.48 -7.55 6.30
C LEU A 17 11.93 -6.70 7.49
N GLU A 18 11.79 -5.37 7.41
CA GLU A 18 12.09 -4.47 8.52
C GLU A 18 11.02 -4.49 9.62
N ALA A 19 9.79 -4.82 9.26
CA ALA A 19 8.63 -4.73 10.16
C ALA A 19 8.31 -6.07 10.85
N LEU A 20 9.15 -7.10 10.75
CA LEU A 20 8.83 -8.44 11.27
C LEU A 20 8.41 -8.47 12.75
N ASP A 21 8.90 -7.52 13.56
CA ASP A 21 8.57 -7.38 14.98
C ASP A 21 7.54 -6.26 15.27
N GLU A 22 6.99 -5.63 14.23
CA GLU A 22 6.03 -4.52 14.28
C GLU A 22 4.68 -4.96 13.67
N PRO A 23 3.78 -5.59 14.43
CA PRO A 23 2.56 -6.22 13.90
C PRO A 23 1.62 -5.23 13.18
N ASP A 24 1.48 -4.01 13.70
CA ASP A 24 0.63 -2.98 13.09
C ASP A 24 1.20 -2.53 11.73
N ARG A 25 2.53 -2.46 11.64
CA ARG A 25 3.25 -2.11 10.41
C ARG A 25 3.18 -3.24 9.38
N LEU A 26 3.29 -4.50 9.81
CA LEU A 26 3.06 -5.67 8.94
C LEU A 26 1.65 -5.72 8.39
N PHE A 27 0.65 -5.39 9.20
CA PHE A 27 -0.72 -5.28 8.75
C PHE A 27 -0.84 -4.24 7.63
N ALA A 28 -0.33 -3.03 7.84
CA ALA A 28 -0.39 -1.96 6.85
C ALA A 28 0.31 -2.35 5.53
N ILE A 29 1.48 -2.99 5.62
CA ILE A 29 2.25 -3.48 4.46
C ILE A 29 1.46 -4.55 3.70
N SER A 30 0.92 -5.54 4.41
CA SER A 30 0.13 -6.63 3.83
C SER A 30 -1.14 -6.10 3.14
N TYR A 31 -1.81 -5.14 3.78
CA TYR A 31 -3.00 -4.49 3.26
C TYR A 31 -2.71 -3.75 1.94
N LEU A 32 -1.62 -3.00 1.88
CA LEU A 32 -1.19 -2.30 0.66
C LEU A 32 -0.78 -3.25 -0.46
N ARG A 33 -0.07 -4.35 -0.16
CA ARG A 33 0.28 -5.36 -1.18
C ARG A 33 -0.98 -5.92 -1.84
N SER A 34 -2.00 -6.26 -1.06
CA SER A 34 -3.27 -6.77 -1.60
C SER A 34 -3.93 -5.78 -2.55
N HIS A 35 -3.92 -4.48 -2.23
CA HIS A 35 -4.49 -3.45 -3.10
C HIS A 35 -3.63 -3.24 -4.35
N LEU A 36 -2.31 -3.28 -4.22
CA LEU A 36 -1.39 -3.13 -5.33
C LEU A 36 -1.55 -4.28 -6.35
N ASP A 37 -1.78 -5.50 -5.89
CA ASP A 37 -2.05 -6.65 -6.74
C ASP A 37 -3.36 -6.52 -7.51
N LEU A 38 -4.43 -6.06 -6.86
CA LEU A 38 -5.72 -5.80 -7.51
C LEU A 38 -5.61 -4.73 -8.61
N ILE A 39 -4.94 -3.61 -8.34
CA ILE A 39 -4.78 -2.53 -9.32
C ILE A 39 -3.87 -2.96 -10.48
N ALA A 40 -2.86 -3.81 -10.23
CA ALA A 40 -1.99 -4.33 -11.27
C ALA A 40 -2.75 -5.15 -12.32
N ASP A 41 -3.82 -5.83 -11.91
CA ASP A 41 -4.69 -6.61 -12.79
C ASP A 41 -5.68 -5.73 -13.60
N GLU A 42 -5.97 -4.51 -13.13
CA GLU A 42 -6.96 -3.59 -13.72
C GLU A 42 -6.37 -2.49 -14.64
N ALA A 43 -5.05 -2.45 -14.83
CA ALA A 43 -4.33 -1.22 -15.19
C ALA A 43 -4.63 -0.59 -16.58
N GLN A 44 -5.37 0.53 -16.57
CA GLN A 44 -5.28 1.64 -17.55
C GLN A 44 -4.89 3.00 -16.91
N GLU A 45 -4.79 3.11 -15.58
CA GLU A 45 -4.55 4.39 -14.89
C GLU A 45 -3.14 4.53 -14.27
N THR A 46 -2.75 5.78 -13.98
CA THR A 46 -1.51 6.13 -13.27
C THR A 46 -1.56 5.72 -11.79
N LEU A 47 -0.69 4.77 -11.41
CA LEU A 47 -0.54 4.16 -10.08
C LEU A 47 -0.70 5.07 -8.85
N PRO A 48 0.00 6.20 -8.72
CA PRO A 48 0.12 6.85 -7.40
C PRO A 48 -1.21 7.43 -6.91
N LEU A 49 -2.02 7.92 -7.85
CA LEU A 49 -3.37 8.43 -7.56
C LEU A 49 -4.39 7.31 -7.42
N SER A 50 -4.27 6.23 -8.20
CA SER A 50 -5.20 5.10 -8.13
C SER A 50 -5.00 4.29 -6.85
N LEU A 51 -3.77 4.11 -6.37
CA LEU A 51 -3.48 3.36 -5.15
C LEU A 51 -4.10 4.01 -3.90
N LYS A 52 -3.84 5.31 -3.69
CA LYS A 52 -4.37 6.02 -2.52
C LYS A 52 -5.90 6.00 -2.50
N ARG A 53 -6.54 6.26 -3.64
CA ARG A 53 -8.01 6.26 -3.75
C ARG A 53 -8.62 4.89 -3.54
N ALA A 54 -8.02 3.84 -4.13
CA ALA A 54 -8.51 2.47 -3.96
C ALA A 54 -8.49 2.07 -2.48
N VAL A 55 -7.37 2.34 -1.80
CA VAL A 55 -7.19 2.07 -0.38
C VAL A 55 -8.13 2.89 0.50
N GLU A 56 -8.29 4.20 0.24
CA GLU A 56 -9.21 5.04 1.01
C GLU A 56 -10.68 4.60 0.87
N SER A 57 -11.05 4.06 -0.30
CA SER A 57 -12.43 3.65 -0.57
C SER A 57 -12.87 2.38 0.18
N THR A 58 -11.92 1.56 0.64
CA THR A 58 -12.19 0.29 1.31
C THR A 58 -12.16 0.39 2.84
N PHE A 59 -11.57 1.45 3.39
CA PHE A 59 -11.41 1.65 4.84
C PHE A 59 -12.70 1.52 5.67
N ASP A 60 -13.81 2.07 5.17
CA ASP A 60 -15.10 1.99 5.87
C ASP A 60 -15.72 0.59 5.76
N ALA A 61 -15.56 -0.07 4.60
CA ALA A 61 -16.04 -1.44 4.39
C ALA A 61 -15.27 -2.45 5.26
N ASP A 62 -13.96 -2.25 5.41
CA ASP A 62 -13.08 -3.10 6.20
C ASP A 62 -13.10 -2.78 7.70
N ASN A 63 -13.92 -1.81 8.13
CA ASN A 63 -14.01 -1.32 9.51
C ASN A 63 -12.65 -0.92 10.10
N MET A 64 -11.75 -0.35 9.28
CA MET A 64 -10.40 0.01 9.72
C MET A 64 -10.43 1.09 10.81
N SER A 65 -9.61 0.90 11.83
CA SER A 65 -9.45 1.90 12.90
C SER A 65 -8.76 3.16 12.38
N LYS A 66 -8.91 4.28 13.09
CA LYS A 66 -8.22 5.53 12.72
C LYS A 66 -6.70 5.39 12.75
N ALA A 67 -6.16 4.56 13.64
CA ALA A 67 -4.73 4.30 13.74
C ALA A 67 -4.23 3.54 12.52
N ASP A 68 -4.92 2.46 12.14
CA ASP A 68 -4.53 1.65 10.97
C ASP A 68 -4.63 2.45 9.67
N ARG A 69 -5.68 3.26 9.52
CA ARG A 69 -5.83 4.16 8.37
C ARG A 69 -4.65 5.13 8.26
N ALA A 70 -4.22 5.71 9.39
CA ALA A 70 -3.10 6.65 9.41
C ALA A 70 -1.79 5.95 9.05
N GLU A 71 -1.56 4.74 9.56
CA GLU A 71 -0.37 3.95 9.27
C GLU A 71 -0.30 3.56 7.78
N VAL A 72 -1.41 3.09 7.22
CA VAL A 72 -1.51 2.76 5.79
C VAL A 72 -1.26 3.98 4.91
N LEU A 73 -1.86 5.14 5.22
CA LEU A 73 -1.65 6.36 4.44
C LEU A 73 -0.21 6.88 4.54
N SER A 74 0.38 6.83 5.74
CA SER A 74 1.79 7.17 5.98
C SER A 74 2.72 6.29 5.13
N LEU A 75 2.40 5.00 5.03
CA LEU A 75 3.16 4.05 4.23
C LEU A 75 3.04 4.32 2.72
N ILE A 76 1.87 4.72 2.22
CA ILE A 76 1.68 5.16 0.83
C ILE A 76 2.55 6.41 0.55
N ASP A 77 2.49 7.41 1.43
CA ASP A 77 3.27 8.63 1.26
C ASP A 77 4.79 8.33 1.30
N LYS A 78 5.23 7.39 2.14
CA LYS A 78 6.62 6.90 2.17
C LYS A 78 7.00 6.23 0.85
N LEU A 79 6.15 5.37 0.29
CA LEU A 79 6.40 4.71 -1.00
C LEU A 79 6.51 5.73 -2.14
N HIS A 80 5.67 6.77 -2.13
CA HIS A 80 5.71 7.85 -3.12
C HIS A 80 7.04 8.63 -3.11
N GLN A 81 7.73 8.68 -1.96
CA GLN A 81 9.02 9.37 -1.83
C GLN A 81 10.21 8.51 -2.27
N LEU A 82 10.03 7.20 -2.42
CA LEU A 82 11.09 6.24 -2.76
C LEU A 82 11.23 5.98 -4.26
N ILE A 83 10.42 6.66 -5.10
CA ILE A 83 10.23 6.39 -6.52
C ILE A 83 10.24 7.71 -7.28
#